data_AF-A0A0B4FQJ4-F1
#
_entry.id   AF-A0A0B4FQJ4-F1
#
_cell.length_a   1.000
_cell.length_b   1.000
_cell.length_c   1.000
_cell.angle_alpha   90.00
_cell.angle_beta   90.00
_cell.angle_gamma   90.00
#
_symmetry.space_group_name_H-M   'P 1'
#
loop_
_entity.id
_entity.type
_entity.pdbx_description
1 polymer ?
#
loop_
_entity_poly.entity_id
_entity_poly.type
_entity_poly.pdbx_seq_one_letter_code
_entity_poly.pdbx_strand_id
1 'polypeptide(L)'
;MVEKIVIRSEDWLKNAGIVGLYRILKERDERADIFVEEDQISFSADLLQNFSEKYFQYFIKRYKNVLSLYRILNFTANISQYEEKIMKLFTKRT
;
A
#
# COMPACT_ATOMS: atom_id res chain seq x y z
N MET A 1 6.80 -13.11 26.14
CA MET A 1 7.09 -14.16 25.13
C MET A 1 6.57 -13.62 23.82
N VAL A 2 7.41 -13.44 22.80
CA VAL A 2 6.96 -12.95 21.50
C VAL A 2 6.31 -14.11 20.76
N GLU A 3 5.02 -13.99 20.45
CA GLU A 3 4.27 -15.03 19.75
C GLU A 3 4.78 -15.16 18.31
N LYS A 4 5.05 -16.38 17.86
CA LYS A 4 5.57 -16.66 16.52
C LYS A 4 4.47 -17.25 15.65
N ILE A 5 4.24 -16.64 14.50
CA ILE A 5 3.27 -17.10 13.50
C ILE A 5 4.02 -17.89 12.43
N VAL A 6 3.43 -19.01 11.99
CA VAL A 6 3.93 -19.85 10.90
C VAL A 6 2.79 -20.04 9.90
N ILE A 7 3.05 -19.74 8.63
CA ILE A 7 2.09 -19.92 7.55
C ILE A 7 2.71 -20.85 6.53
N ARG A 8 2.08 -22.01 6.32
CA ARG A 8 2.48 -22.97 5.28
C ARG A 8 1.85 -22.61 3.94
N SER A 9 2.64 -22.78 2.89
CA SER A 9 2.22 -22.77 1.50
C SER A 9 1.15 -23.83 1.25
N GLU A 10 0.28 -23.55 0.29
CA GLU A 10 -0.82 -24.44 -0.10
C GLU A 10 -1.18 -24.14 -1.55
N ASP A 11 -2.44 -23.81 -1.85
CA ASP A 11 -2.88 -23.42 -3.16
C ASP A 11 -2.31 -22.06 -3.63
N TRP A 12 -2.49 -21.82 -4.92
CA TRP A 12 -2.06 -20.59 -5.60
C TRP A 12 -2.56 -19.31 -4.91
N LEU A 13 -3.83 -19.25 -4.49
CA LEU A 13 -4.44 -18.04 -3.95
C LEU A 13 -3.84 -17.70 -2.59
N LYS A 14 -3.69 -18.72 -1.73
CA LYS A 14 -3.01 -18.56 -0.45
C LYS A 14 -1.56 -18.12 -0.64
N ASN A 15 -0.83 -18.76 -1.55
CA ASN A 15 0.57 -18.44 -1.83
C ASN A 15 0.74 -17.01 -2.36
N ALA A 16 -0.17 -16.55 -3.23
CA ALA A 16 -0.21 -15.16 -3.68
C ALA A 16 -0.43 -14.19 -2.49
N GLY A 17 -1.30 -14.56 -1.56
CA GLY A 17 -1.52 -13.83 -0.30
C GLY A 17 -0.26 -13.78 0.58
N ILE A 18 0.44 -14.90 0.75
CA ILE A 18 1.70 -15.00 1.51
C ILE A 18 2.76 -14.04 0.94
N VAL A 19 2.92 -14.01 -0.38
CA VAL A 19 3.87 -13.09 -1.05
C VAL A 19 3.48 -11.62 -0.83
N GLY A 20 2.19 -11.30 -0.91
CA GLY A 20 1.68 -9.96 -0.62
C GLY A 20 1.97 -9.54 0.82
N LEU A 21 1.65 -10.42 1.78
CA LEU A 21 1.93 -10.22 3.20
C LEU A 21 3.43 -9.99 3.44
N TYR A 22 4.30 -10.87 2.92
CA TYR A 22 5.75 -10.75 3.05
C TYR A 22 6.25 -9.37 2.61
N ARG A 23 5.78 -8.88 1.45
CA ARG A 23 6.17 -7.57 0.92
C ARG A 23 5.75 -6.43 1.84
N ILE A 24 4.53 -6.49 2.37
CA ILE A 24 4.00 -5.46 3.29
C ILE A 24 4.81 -5.45 4.59
N LEU A 25 5.09 -6.62 5.16
CA LEU A 25 5.83 -6.72 6.42
C LEU A 25 7.29 -6.24 6.26
N LYS A 26 7.91 -6.45 5.09
CA LYS A 26 9.29 -6.06 4.81
C LYS A 26 9.47 -4.58 4.42
N GLU A 27 8.44 -3.92 3.88
CA GLU A 27 8.55 -2.56 3.31
C GLU A 27 9.10 -1.49 4.28
N ARG A 28 8.86 -1.65 5.59
CA ARG A 28 9.15 -0.62 6.61
C ARG A 28 10.29 -1.00 7.55
N ASP A 29 10.72 -2.25 7.56
CA ASP A 29 11.72 -2.74 8.50
C ASP A 29 12.62 -3.77 7.79
N GLU A 30 13.76 -3.29 7.31
CA GLU A 30 14.80 -4.14 6.70
C GLU A 30 15.37 -5.17 7.68
N ARG A 31 15.17 -4.96 8.99
CA ARG A 31 15.57 -5.86 10.07
C ARG A 31 14.41 -6.73 10.58
N ALA A 32 13.25 -6.73 9.90
CA ALA A 32 12.15 -7.61 10.26
C ALA A 32 12.60 -9.07 10.17
N ASP A 33 12.58 -9.75 11.32
CA ASP A 33 12.88 -11.18 11.43
C ASP A 33 11.75 -12.02 10.81
N ILE A 34 11.78 -12.14 9.48
CA ILE A 34 10.92 -13.00 8.68
C ILE A 34 11.77 -14.12 8.09
N PHE A 35 11.53 -15.33 8.55
CA PHE A 35 12.19 -16.53 8.04
C PHE A 35 11.36 -17.13 6.91
N VAL A 36 11.99 -17.39 5.78
CA VAL A 36 11.37 -18.00 4.61
C VAL A 36 12.05 -19.34 4.36
N GLU A 37 11.26 -20.40 4.32
CA GLU A 37 11.67 -21.76 3.98
C GLU A 37 10.95 -22.20 2.70
N GLU A 38 11.23 -23.40 2.20
CA GLU A 38 10.66 -23.88 0.91
C GLU A 38 9.13 -23.88 0.90
N ASP A 39 8.50 -24.30 2.00
CA ASP A 39 7.06 -24.50 2.09
C ASP A 39 6.37 -23.61 3.12
N GLN A 40 7.08 -22.69 3.78
CA GLN A 40 6.52 -21.87 4.85
C GLN A 40 7.23 -20.53 5.06
N ILE A 41 6.49 -19.60 5.67
CA ILE A 41 7.06 -18.38 6.25
C ILE A 41 6.81 -18.36 7.75
N SER A 42 7.75 -17.79 8.51
CA SER A 42 7.55 -17.57 9.94
C SER A 42 8.07 -16.23 10.41
N PHE A 43 7.36 -15.61 11.33
CA PHE A 43 7.62 -14.22 11.75
C PHE A 43 7.00 -13.93 13.13
N SER A 44 7.46 -12.87 13.79
CA SER A 44 6.87 -12.40 15.06
C SER A 44 5.48 -11.80 14.84
N ALA A 45 4.52 -12.14 15.70
CA ALA A 45 3.18 -11.54 15.71
C ALA A 45 3.21 -10.00 15.88
N ASP A 46 4.26 -9.44 16.48
CA ASP A 46 4.43 -7.99 16.63
C ASP A 46 4.51 -7.27 15.27
N LEU A 47 4.93 -7.97 14.22
CA LEU A 47 4.95 -7.41 12.86
C LEU A 47 3.53 -7.11 12.34
N LEU A 48 2.49 -7.75 12.90
CA LEU A 48 1.09 -7.48 12.59
C LEU A 48 0.50 -6.31 13.39
N GLN A 49 1.24 -5.71 14.34
CA GLN A 49 0.78 -4.49 14.99
C GLN A 49 0.54 -3.39 13.95
N ASN A 50 -0.64 -2.77 14.01
CA ASN A 50 -1.11 -1.77 13.05
C ASN A 50 -1.07 -2.25 11.58
N PHE A 51 -1.31 -3.54 11.33
CA PHE A 51 -1.22 -4.11 9.99
C PHE A 51 -2.11 -3.41 8.96
N SER A 52 -3.34 -3.02 9.32
CA SER A 52 -4.24 -2.30 8.40
C SER A 52 -3.60 -1.03 7.85
N GLU A 53 -2.95 -0.23 8.70
CA GLU A 53 -2.21 0.97 8.30
C GLU A 53 -1.06 0.61 7.35
N LYS A 54 -0.24 -0.40 7.72
CA LYS A 54 0.88 -0.88 6.88
C LYS A 54 0.39 -1.34 5.50
N TYR A 55 -0.71 -2.09 5.46
CA TYR A 55 -1.35 -2.59 4.26
C TYR A 55 -1.77 -1.43 3.34
N PHE A 56 -2.55 -0.47 3.86
CA PHE A 56 -3.04 0.65 3.05
C PHE A 56 -1.90 1.56 2.59
N GLN A 57 -0.91 1.82 3.45
CA GLN A 57 0.26 2.60 3.08
C GLN A 57 1.07 1.95 1.96
N TYR A 58 1.37 0.64 2.06
CA TYR A 58 2.03 -0.11 1.01
C TYR A 58 1.23 -0.05 -0.29
N PHE A 59 -0.08 -0.30 -0.19
CA PHE A 59 -0.97 -0.35 -1.34
C PHE A 59 -1.06 1.01 -2.06
N ILE A 60 -1.24 2.10 -1.31
CA ILE A 60 -1.24 3.46 -1.86
C ILE A 60 0.14 3.76 -2.47
N LYS A 61 1.23 3.56 -1.73
CA LYS A 61 2.58 3.86 -2.24
C LYS A 61 2.86 3.14 -3.56
N ARG A 62 2.45 1.88 -3.69
CA ARG A 62 2.76 1.05 -4.86
C ARG A 62 1.78 1.23 -6.02
N TYR A 63 0.49 1.39 -5.73
CA TYR A 63 -0.56 1.31 -6.73
C TYR A 63 -1.39 2.58 -6.90
N LYS A 64 -1.08 3.68 -6.18
CA LYS A 64 -1.77 4.96 -6.33
C LYS A 64 -1.90 5.38 -7.79
N ASN A 65 -0.83 5.31 -8.58
CA ASN A 65 -0.84 5.78 -9.97
C ASN A 65 -1.73 4.95 -10.91
N VAL A 66 -2.02 3.69 -10.57
CA VAL A 66 -2.90 2.81 -11.36
C VAL A 66 -4.32 2.76 -10.81
N LEU A 67 -4.55 3.29 -9.60
CA LEU A 67 -5.87 3.33 -8.99
C LEU A 67 -6.80 4.27 -9.75
N SER A 68 -7.95 3.75 -10.19
CA SER A 68 -8.99 4.57 -10.84
C SER A 68 -9.40 5.76 -9.98
N LEU A 69 -9.49 5.57 -8.66
CA LEU A 69 -9.80 6.64 -7.72
C LEU A 69 -8.75 7.76 -7.73
N TYR A 70 -7.46 7.42 -7.79
CA TYR A 70 -6.41 8.44 -7.86
C TYR A 70 -6.45 9.21 -9.18
N ARG A 71 -6.71 8.51 -10.30
CA ARG A 71 -6.93 9.16 -11.60
C ARG A 71 -8.09 10.14 -11.55
N ILE A 72 -9.22 9.75 -10.93
CA ILE A 72 -10.40 10.61 -10.76
C ILE A 72 -10.05 11.83 -9.92
N LEU A 73 -9.43 11.65 -8.75
CA LEU A 73 -9.06 12.75 -7.86
C LEU A 73 -8.09 13.74 -8.51
N ASN A 74 -7.06 13.26 -9.21
CA ASN A 74 -6.15 14.11 -9.97
C ASN A 74 -6.88 14.88 -11.08
N PHE A 75 -7.80 14.22 -11.79
CA PHE A 75 -8.57 14.87 -12.85
C PHE A 75 -9.44 16.01 -12.29
N THR A 76 -10.14 15.78 -11.19
CA THR A 76 -10.93 16.81 -10.51
C THR A 76 -10.04 17.97 -10.05
N ALA A 77 -8.90 17.68 -9.41
CA ALA A 77 -7.95 18.71 -8.97
C ALA A 77 -7.44 19.56 -10.15
N ASN A 78 -7.14 18.94 -11.28
CA ASN A 78 -6.71 19.65 -12.49
C ASN A 78 -7.83 20.57 -13.01
N ILE A 79 -9.08 20.10 -13.08
CA ILE A 79 -10.22 20.92 -13.51
C ILE A 79 -10.36 22.16 -12.62
N SER A 80 -10.36 21.99 -11.30
CA SER A 80 -10.49 23.11 -10.37
C SER A 80 -9.36 24.14 -10.53
N GLN A 81 -8.13 23.70 -10.79
CA GLN A 81 -7.00 24.60 -11.08
C GLN A 81 -7.19 25.38 -12.38
N TYR A 82 -7.73 24.74 -13.43
CA TYR A 82 -8.05 25.42 -14.68
C TYR A 82 -9.17 26.45 -14.48
N GLU A 83 -10.23 26.10 -13.77
CA GLU A 83 -11.33 27.02 -13.44
C GLU A 83 -10.82 28.24 -12.67
N GLU A 84 -9.98 28.05 -11.65
CA GLU A 84 -9.40 29.14 -10.88
C GLU A 84 -8.52 30.05 -11.75
N LYS A 85 -7.71 29.48 -12.63
CA LYS A 85 -6.86 30.24 -13.56
C LYS A 85 -7.70 31.03 -14.56
N ILE A 86 -8.77 30.44 -15.08
CA ILE A 86 -9.73 31.10 -15.99
C ILE A 86 -10.39 32.28 -15.27
N MET A 87 -10.91 32.07 -14.06
CA MET A 87 -11.51 33.15 -13.27
C MET A 87 -10.54 34.30 -13.03
N LYS A 88 -9.30 34.00 -12.60
CA LYS A 88 -8.25 35.04 -12.42
C LYS A 88 -7.95 35.82 -13.69
N LEU A 89 -8.00 35.18 -14.87
CA LEU A 89 -7.80 35.85 -16.15
C LEU A 89 -8.93 36.83 -16.48
N PHE A 90 -10.18 36.46 -16.19
CA PHE A 90 -11.34 37.34 -16.41
C PHE A 90 -11.37 38.51 -15.42
N THR A 91 -11.05 38.28 -14.14
CA THR A 91 -10.98 39.36 -13.14
C THR A 91 -9.86 40.36 -13.44
N LYS A 92 -8.73 39.94 -14.03
CA LYS A 92 -7.62 40.85 -14.39
C LYS A 92 -7.87 41.73 -15.62
N ARG A 93 -8.88 41.41 -16.42
CA ARG A 93 -9.22 42.15 -17.66
C ARG A 93 -10.33 43.19 -17.47
N THR A 94 -10.90 43.28 -16.26
CA THR A 94 -11.93 44.26 -15.87
C THR A 94 -11.32 45.26 -14.92
#